data_AF-A0A2N3FZB8-F1
#
_entry.id   AF-A0A2N3FZB8-F1
#
_cell.length_a   1.000
_cell.length_b   1.000
_cell.length_c   1.000
_cell.angle_alpha   90.00
_cell.angle_beta   90.00
_cell.angle_gamma   90.00
#
_symmetry.space_group_name_H-M   'P 1'
#
loop_
_entity.id
_entity.type
_entity.pdbx_description
1 polymer ?
#
loop_
_entity_poly.entity_id
_entity_poly.type
_entity_poly.pdbx_seq_one_letter_code
_entity_poly.pdbx_strand_id
1 'polypeptide(L)'
;MPDRYRTSATVAIAVLVGVIIILVIALTTSMRAGVVGLAVFALAGAAARVVVPASAAFAVRRRTVDVSVLLVFGLALAYLGLTTALD
;
A
#
# COMPACT_ATOMS: atom_id res chain seq x y z
N MET A 1 0.12 20.45 22.77
CA MET A 1 -0.49 20.40 21.42
C MET A 1 -0.21 19.05 20.76
N PRO A 2 -1.05 18.01 20.94
CA PRO A 2 -0.83 16.71 20.35
C PRO A 2 -1.81 16.45 19.19
N ASP A 3 -1.52 16.97 17.98
CA ASP A 3 -2.32 16.65 16.78
C ASP A 3 -1.48 16.44 15.50
N ARG A 4 -0.14 16.49 15.58
CA ARG A 4 0.74 16.43 14.39
C ARG A 4 1.00 15.02 13.83
N TYR A 5 0.28 13.99 14.31
CA TYR A 5 0.47 12.60 13.88
C TYR A 5 -0.76 11.97 13.20
N ARG A 6 -1.81 12.74 12.91
CA ARG A 6 -2.98 12.23 12.17
C ARG A 6 -2.72 12.30 10.67
N THR A 7 -2.74 11.16 10.00
CA THR A 7 -2.91 11.08 8.55
C THR A 7 -4.14 11.92 8.19
N SER A 8 -4.00 12.83 7.22
CA SER A 8 -5.12 13.64 6.76
C SER A 8 -6.27 12.72 6.35
N ALA A 9 -7.48 13.02 6.81
CA ALA A 9 -8.68 12.25 6.48
C ALA A 9 -8.83 12.09 4.96
N THR A 10 -8.46 13.12 4.19
CA THR A 10 -8.45 13.08 2.73
C THR A 10 -7.55 11.98 2.17
N VAL A 11 -6.35 11.80 2.73
CA VAL A 11 -5.40 10.76 2.29
C VAL A 11 -5.93 9.38 2.66
N ALA A 12 -6.47 9.23 3.86
CA ALA A 12 -7.06 7.97 4.30
C ALA A 12 -8.24 7.55 3.41
N ILE A 13 -9.13 8.49 3.09
CA ILE A 13 -10.27 8.26 2.19
C ILE A 13 -9.78 7.93 0.77
N ALA A 14 -8.81 8.67 0.24
CA ALA A 14 -8.27 8.40 -1.10
C ALA A 14 -7.65 7.00 -1.20
N VAL A 15 -6.89 6.59 -0.19
CA VAL A 15 -6.32 5.23 -0.11
C VAL A 15 -7.41 4.18 -0.04
N LEU A 16 -8.43 4.39 0.79
CA LEU A 16 -9.56 3.47 0.92
C LEU A 16 -10.31 3.31 -0.41
N VAL A 17 -10.62 4.42 -1.08
CA VAL A 17 -11.28 4.41 -2.39
C VAL A 17 -10.43 3.66 -3.42
N GLY A 18 -9.11 3.88 -3.44
CA GLY A 18 -8.19 3.15 -4.32
C GLY A 18 -8.25 1.64 -4.11
N VAL A 19 -8.23 1.20 -2.84
CA VAL A 19 -8.35 -0.23 -2.49
C VAL A 19 -9.71 -0.79 -2.94
N ILE A 20 -10.80 -0.07 -2.69
CA ILE A 20 -12.15 -0.49 -3.12
C ILE A 20 -12.21 -0.67 -4.64
N ILE A 21 -11.66 0.28 -5.41
CA ILE A 21 -11.63 0.19 -6.88
C ILE A 21 -10.87 -1.07 -7.32
N ILE A 22 -9.71 -1.34 -6.73
CA ILE A 22 -8.92 -2.54 -7.07
C ILE A 22 -9.70 -3.82 -6.73
N LEU A 23 -10.40 -3.85 -5.60
CA LEU A 23 -11.24 -4.99 -5.23
C LEU A 23 -12.42 -5.17 -6.19
N VAL A 24 -13.07 -4.09 -6.62
CA VAL A 24 -14.15 -4.16 -7.63
C VAL A 24 -13.61 -4.72 -8.94
N ILE A 25 -12.43 -4.29 -9.40
CA ILE A 25 -11.78 -4.84 -10.60
C ILE A 25 -11.46 -6.33 -10.41
N ALA A 26 -10.96 -6.72 -9.23
CA ALA A 26 -10.67 -8.11 -8.90
C ALA A 26 -11.91 -9.01 -9.02
N LEU A 27 -13.05 -8.52 -8.50
CA LEU A 27 -14.31 -9.27 -8.45
C LEU A 27 -15.05 -9.31 -9.79
N THR A 28 -14.85 -8.31 -10.64
CA THR A 28 -15.61 -8.16 -11.90
C THR A 28 -14.84 -8.59 -13.14
N THR A 29 -13.51 -8.52 -13.12
CA THR A 29 -12.69 -8.68 -14.32
C THR A 29 -11.72 -9.86 -14.22
N SER A 30 -10.85 -9.87 -13.21
CA SER A 30 -9.97 -11.01 -12.91
C SER A 30 -9.30 -10.85 -11.55
N MET A 31 -9.24 -11.94 -10.78
CA MET A 31 -8.52 -11.91 -9.50
C MET A 31 -7.03 -11.59 -9.70
N ARG A 32 -6.45 -12.05 -10.82
CA ARG A 32 -5.06 -11.73 -11.18
C ARG A 32 -4.80 -10.23 -11.29
N ALA A 33 -5.64 -9.50 -12.05
CA ALA A 33 -5.47 -8.05 -12.20
C ALA A 33 -5.65 -7.34 -10.85
N GLY A 34 -6.58 -7.81 -10.01
CA GLY A 34 -6.76 -7.30 -8.65
C GLY A 34 -5.53 -7.47 -7.76
N VAL A 35 -4.95 -8.67 -7.73
CA VAL A 35 -3.76 -8.99 -6.93
C VAL A 35 -2.55 -8.20 -7.41
N VAL A 36 -2.32 -8.12 -8.72
CA VAL A 36 -1.23 -7.31 -9.30
C VAL A 36 -1.45 -5.82 -9.02
N GLY A 37 -2.69 -5.35 -9.12
CA GLY A 37 -3.05 -3.96 -8.77
C GLY A 37 -2.75 -3.64 -7.30
N LEU A 38 -3.11 -4.53 -6.37
CA LEU A 38 -2.78 -4.39 -4.95
C LEU A 38 -1.26 -4.41 -4.72
N ALA A 39 -0.52 -5.26 -5.42
CA ALA A 39 0.94 -5.30 -5.34
C ALA A 39 1.56 -3.95 -5.72
N VAL A 40 1.15 -3.40 -6.88
CA VAL A 40 1.60 -2.08 -7.35
C VAL A 40 1.23 -0.99 -6.34
N PHE A 41 0.01 -1.03 -5.81
CA PHE A 41 -0.47 -0.04 -4.85
C PHE A 41 0.32 -0.08 -3.53
N ALA A 42 0.64 -1.27 -3.02
CA ALA A 42 1.47 -1.45 -1.83
C ALA A 42 2.90 -0.91 -2.04
N LEU A 43 3.51 -1.21 -3.19
CA LEU A 43 4.84 -0.71 -3.55
C LEU A 43 4.87 0.81 -3.72
N ALA A 44 3.83 1.39 -4.34
CA ALA A 44 3.68 2.84 -4.44
C ALA A 44 3.55 3.47 -3.04
N GLY A 45 2.81 2.85 -2.13
CA GLY A 45 2.70 3.29 -0.73
C GLY A 45 4.03 3.22 0.04
N ALA A 46 4.89 2.24 -0.25
CA ALA A 46 6.25 2.15 0.29
C ALA A 46 7.12 3.28 -0.25
N ALA A 47 7.11 3.49 -1.57
CA ALA A 47 7.87 4.55 -2.24
C ALA A 47 7.47 5.95 -1.73
N ALA A 48 6.16 6.22 -1.61
CA ALA A 48 5.66 7.46 -1.06
C ALA A 48 6.18 7.69 0.37
N ARG A 49 6.17 6.67 1.22
CA ARG A 49 6.72 6.77 2.57
C ARG A 49 8.22 7.07 2.56
N VAL A 50 9.01 6.51 1.63
CA VAL A 50 10.46 6.77 1.49
C VAL A 50 10.79 8.19 1.01
N VAL A 51 9.89 8.83 0.27
CA VAL A 51 10.10 10.21 -0.22
C VAL A 51 9.68 11.26 0.82
N VAL A 52 8.66 10.98 1.64
CA VAL A 52 8.15 11.95 2.63
C VAL A 52 9.18 12.17 3.77
N PRO A 53 9.62 13.41 4.03
CA PRO A 53 10.64 13.70 5.03
C PRO A 53 10.20 13.32 6.46
N ALA A 54 11.09 12.65 7.19
CA ALA A 54 10.84 12.23 8.57
C ALA A 54 11.21 13.35 9.55
N SER A 55 10.24 13.84 10.32
CA SER A 55 10.43 14.98 11.24
C SER A 55 10.94 14.61 12.64
N ALA A 56 11.11 13.32 12.97
CA ALA A 56 11.60 12.88 14.27
C ALA A 56 12.30 11.50 14.22
N ALA A 57 13.31 11.28 15.07
CA ALA A 57 14.06 10.01 15.14
C ALA A 57 13.16 8.78 15.43
N PHE A 58 12.13 8.93 16.27
CA PHE A 58 11.11 7.88 16.50
C PHE A 58 10.22 7.64 15.27
N ALA A 59 10.01 8.66 14.44
CA ALA A 59 9.28 8.52 13.17
C ALA A 59 10.08 7.70 12.16
N VAL A 60 11.42 7.76 12.19
CA VAL A 60 12.29 6.98 11.30
C VAL A 60 12.13 5.47 11.56
N ARG A 61 12.21 5.02 12.82
CA ARG A 61 12.11 3.58 13.14
C ARG A 61 10.74 2.99 12.78
N ARG A 62 9.67 3.73 13.06
CA ARG A 62 8.30 3.33 12.69
C ARG A 62 8.09 3.33 11.17
N ARG A 63 8.67 4.32 10.48
CA ARG A 63 8.66 4.39 9.01
C ARG A 63 9.41 3.24 8.35
N THR A 64 10.55 2.83 8.90
CA THR A 64 11.30 1.67 8.39
C THR A 64 10.45 0.40 8.45
N VAL A 65 9.74 0.18 9.55
CA VAL A 65 8.83 -0.97 9.70
C VAL A 65 7.67 -0.88 8.72
N ASP A 66 7.02 0.29 8.59
CA ASP A 66 5.93 0.47 7.62
C ASP A 66 6.38 0.20 6.18
N VAL A 67 7.54 0.74 5.79
CA VAL A 67 8.12 0.57 4.44
C VAL A 67 8.49 -0.88 4.20
N SER A 68 9.13 -1.55 5.17
CA SER A 68 9.51 -2.96 5.01
C SER A 68 8.30 -3.87 4.93
N VAL A 69 7.26 -3.63 5.74
CA VAL A 69 6.00 -4.38 5.67
C VAL A 69 5.33 -4.19 4.31
N LEU A 70 5.24 -2.95 3.82
CA LEU A 70 4.65 -2.67 2.50
C LEU A 70 5.46 -3.28 1.34
N LEU A 71 6.79 -3.25 1.43
CA LEU A 71 7.66 -3.88 0.45
C LEU A 71 7.46 -5.40 0.43
N VAL A 72 7.56 -6.05 1.58
CA VAL A 72 7.39 -7.51 1.68
C VAL A 72 6.00 -7.92 1.21
N PHE A 73 4.96 -7.19 1.63
CA PHE A 73 3.59 -7.46 1.22
C PHE A 73 3.39 -7.26 -0.28
N GLY A 74 3.89 -6.16 -0.84
CA GLY A 74 3.82 -5.90 -2.28
C GLY A 74 4.55 -6.95 -3.10
N LEU A 75 5.73 -7.39 -2.66
CA LEU A 75 6.49 -8.47 -3.30
C LEU A 75 5.77 -9.81 -3.21
N ALA A 76 5.18 -10.15 -2.06
CA ALA A 76 4.42 -11.38 -1.89
C ALA A 76 3.19 -11.41 -2.81
N LEU A 77 2.46 -10.28 -2.92
CA LEU A 77 1.33 -10.16 -3.84
C LEU A 77 1.78 -10.20 -5.31
N ALA A 78 2.89 -9.55 -5.66
CA ALA A 78 3.42 -9.61 -7.02
C ALA A 78 3.82 -11.04 -7.39
N TYR A 79 4.52 -11.73 -6.48
CA TYR A 79 4.86 -13.14 -6.64
C TYR A 79 3.59 -13.98 -6.84
N LEU A 80 2.58 -13.82 -5.98
CA LEU A 80 1.33 -14.55 -6.07
C LEU A 80 0.62 -14.28 -7.41
N GLY A 81 0.39 -13.01 -7.76
CA GLY A 81 -0.30 -12.60 -8.99
C GLY A 81 0.40 -13.07 -10.27
N LEU A 82 1.73 -13.17 -10.25
CA LEU A 82 2.49 -13.62 -11.42
C LEU A 82 2.60 -15.15 -11.50
N THR A 83 2.72 -15.83 -10.36
CA THR A 83 3.02 -17.27 -10.33
C THR A 83 1.81 -18.18 -10.17
N THR A 84 0.73 -17.72 -9.54
CA THR A 84 -0.50 -18.50 -9.41
C THR A 84 -1.45 -18.26 -10.58
N ALA A 85 -2.10 -19.33 -11.03
CA ALA A 85 -3.26 -19.25 -11.91
C ALA A 85 -4.44 -18.72 -11.09
N LEU A 86 -4.57 -17.41 -11.05
CA LEU A 86 -5.72 -16.72 -10.47
C LEU A 86 -6.70 -16.46 -11.63
N ASP A 87 -7.54 -17.46 -11.90
CA ASP A 87 -8.64 -17.36 -12.87
C ASP A 87 -9.83 -16.61 -12.25
#